data_AF-A0A1M3CQD4-F1
#
_entry.id   AF-A0A1M3CQD4-F1
#
_cell.length_a   1.000
_cell.length_b   1.000
_cell.length_c   1.000
_cell.angle_alpha   90.00
_cell.angle_beta   90.00
_cell.angle_gamma   90.00
#
_symmetry.space_group_name_H-M   'P 1'
#
loop_
_entity.id
_entity.type
_entity.pdbx_description
1 polymer ?
#
loop_
_entity_poly.entity_id
_entity_poly.type
_entity_poly.pdbx_seq_one_letter_code
_entity_poly.pdbx_strand_id
1 'polypeptide(L)'
;MKSLIKKLMSVALVLSFLVVPCYSEEVAEDETQTVSAGSKKLSEEERVALKHKRAEVADDGNERGELVSNDMYMTTHPMAGHGLYKTFPLGDRIELNDGSIWQVWFSSDWEIVRRWMYWNDQVIICPGTIFDAADYLLVSQRTGEVVPVNLVEIEVIVGDPYFMGQRLWIERIDCIFDMICGCYFYEIRLNDGSYWEVDTRDSYIASLMCVGDIVFIGVDEHFGSPSYNILVHFNTLEYVHADCVAR
;
A
#
# COMPACT_ATOMS: atom_id res chain seq x y z
N MET A 1 -39.43 -48.26 43.70
CA MET A 1 -40.33 -47.42 42.86
C MET A 1 -41.04 -46.35 43.70
N LYS A 2 -40.31 -45.54 44.46
CA LYS A 2 -40.80 -44.36 45.20
C LYS A 2 -39.63 -43.42 45.48
N SER A 3 -39.14 -42.71 44.47
CA SER A 3 -38.21 -41.56 44.64
C SER A 3 -37.96 -40.90 43.28
N LEU A 4 -39.00 -40.30 42.70
CA LEU A 4 -38.87 -39.62 41.40
C LEU A 4 -39.90 -38.48 41.26
N ILE A 5 -40.18 -37.74 42.34
CA ILE A 5 -41.07 -36.56 42.31
C ILE A 5 -40.64 -35.53 43.40
N LYS A 6 -39.38 -35.07 43.42
CA LYS A 6 -38.95 -33.96 44.34
C LYS A 6 -37.79 -33.07 43.84
N LYS A 7 -37.55 -32.96 42.52
CA LYS A 7 -36.56 -32.00 41.98
C LYS A 7 -37.08 -31.24 40.76
N LEU A 8 -38.21 -30.58 40.95
CA LEU A 8 -38.77 -29.57 40.06
C LEU A 8 -39.21 -28.44 40.97
N MET A 9 -38.32 -27.50 41.29
CA MET A 9 -38.57 -26.12 41.75
C MET A 9 -37.24 -25.45 42.13
N SER A 10 -37.10 -24.18 41.71
CA SER A 10 -35.97 -23.25 41.95
C SER A 10 -34.70 -23.61 41.19
N VAL A 11 -34.20 -22.82 40.24
CA VAL A 11 -33.94 -21.39 40.35
C VAL A 11 -34.15 -20.72 38.99
N ALA A 12 -35.10 -19.79 38.94
CA ALA A 12 -35.18 -18.78 37.89
C ALA A 12 -33.97 -17.85 38.07
N LEU A 13 -33.02 -17.94 37.14
CA LEU A 13 -31.90 -17.01 37.09
C LEU A 13 -32.33 -15.81 36.27
N VAL A 14 -32.42 -14.70 36.99
CA VAL A 14 -32.81 -13.36 36.60
C VAL A 14 -32.05 -12.90 35.35
N LEU A 15 -32.77 -12.73 34.23
CA LEU A 15 -32.33 -11.87 33.13
C LEU A 15 -32.44 -10.42 33.61
N SER A 16 -31.36 -9.89 34.18
CA SER A 16 -31.20 -8.46 34.38
C SER A 16 -30.76 -7.85 33.04
N PHE A 17 -31.72 -7.28 32.32
CA PHE A 17 -31.45 -6.30 31.29
C PHE A 17 -30.75 -5.10 31.94
N LEU A 18 -29.44 -5.00 31.76
CA LEU A 18 -28.74 -3.73 31.92
C LEU A 18 -29.08 -2.90 30.68
N VAL A 19 -30.11 -2.07 30.82
CA VAL A 19 -30.31 -0.91 29.96
C VAL A 19 -29.13 0.00 30.24
N VAL A 20 -28.15 0.01 29.34
CA VAL A 20 -27.11 1.04 29.34
C VAL A 20 -27.79 2.35 28.94
N PRO A 21 -27.81 3.38 29.80
CA PRO A 21 -28.24 4.71 29.37
C PRO A 21 -27.24 5.21 28.33
N CYS A 22 -27.71 5.39 27.11
CA CYS A 22 -27.00 6.12 26.08
C CYS A 22 -26.92 7.58 26.55
N TYR A 23 -25.83 7.94 27.23
CA TYR A 23 -25.49 9.32 27.48
C TYR A 23 -25.07 9.92 26.15
N SER A 24 -25.93 10.77 25.59
CA SER A 24 -25.55 11.75 24.59
C SER A 24 -24.70 12.79 25.30
N GLU A 25 -23.39 12.62 25.24
CA GLU A 25 -22.45 13.67 25.63
C GLU A 25 -22.48 14.72 24.51
N GLU A 26 -23.22 15.82 24.76
CA GLU A 26 -23.08 17.05 23.98
C GLU A 26 -21.64 17.53 24.18
N VAL A 27 -20.74 17.12 23.28
CA VAL A 27 -19.42 17.68 23.17
C VAL A 27 -19.59 19.11 22.68
N ALA A 28 -19.29 20.04 23.58
CA ALA A 28 -19.13 21.45 23.25
C ALA A 28 -18.14 21.57 22.08
N GLU A 29 -18.58 22.23 21.01
CA GLU A 29 -17.72 22.67 19.91
C GLU A 29 -16.69 23.65 20.47
N ASP A 30 -15.52 23.14 20.83
CA ASP A 30 -14.33 23.94 21.01
C ASP A 30 -13.78 24.19 19.61
N GLU A 31 -13.99 25.41 19.09
CA GLU A 31 -13.39 25.92 17.86
C GLU A 31 -11.87 26.00 18.05
N THR A 32 -11.20 24.86 18.00
CA THR A 32 -9.75 24.82 17.83
C THR A 32 -9.47 25.17 16.38
N GLN A 33 -9.16 26.44 16.15
CA GLN A 33 -8.55 26.98 14.95
C GLN A 33 -7.30 26.13 14.61
N THR A 34 -7.49 25.11 13.78
CA THR A 34 -6.39 24.39 13.15
C THR A 34 -5.76 25.38 12.18
N VAL A 35 -4.57 25.84 12.56
CA VAL A 35 -3.69 26.60 11.68
C VAL A 35 -3.33 25.66 10.54
N SER A 36 -4.06 25.82 9.42
CA SER A 36 -3.75 25.22 8.12
C SER A 36 -2.28 25.51 7.81
N ALA A 37 -1.42 24.51 7.99
CA ALA A 37 -0.06 24.53 7.49
C ALA A 37 -0.14 24.74 5.97
N GLY A 38 0.24 25.93 5.53
CA GLY A 38 0.14 26.34 4.15
C GLY A 38 0.85 25.34 3.25
N SER A 39 0.08 24.55 2.52
CA SER A 39 0.53 23.94 1.28
C SER A 39 0.94 25.07 0.35
N LYS A 40 2.24 25.37 0.32
CA LYS A 40 2.82 26.19 -0.74
C LYS A 40 2.55 25.43 -2.03
N LYS A 41 1.57 25.92 -2.81
CA LYS A 41 1.45 25.55 -4.22
C LYS A 41 2.75 25.96 -4.90
N LEU A 42 3.63 24.99 -5.13
CA LEU A 42 4.77 25.13 -6.04
C LEU A 42 4.23 25.63 -7.38
N SER A 43 4.85 26.67 -7.93
CA SER A 43 4.45 27.17 -9.24
C SER A 43 4.79 26.13 -10.30
N GLU A 44 4.03 26.06 -11.39
CA GLU A 44 4.29 25.12 -12.49
C GLU A 44 5.72 25.23 -13.03
N GLU A 45 6.32 26.42 -12.95
CA GLU A 45 7.70 26.70 -13.36
C GLU A 45 8.74 26.05 -12.44
N GLU A 46 8.53 26.07 -11.12
CA GLU A 46 9.40 25.38 -10.16
C GLU A 46 9.32 23.85 -10.32
N ARG A 47 8.18 23.34 -10.79
CA ARG A 47 7.93 21.92 -11.04
C ARG A 47 8.61 21.44 -12.32
N VAL A 48 8.58 22.24 -13.38
CA VAL A 48 9.34 21.98 -14.61
C VAL A 48 10.85 21.98 -14.31
N ALA A 49 11.32 22.89 -13.46
CA ALA A 49 12.73 22.93 -13.06
C ALA A 49 13.16 21.69 -12.24
N LEU A 50 12.30 21.19 -11.34
CA LEU A 50 12.57 19.96 -10.59
C LEU A 50 12.58 18.71 -11.48
N LYS A 51 11.66 18.62 -12.46
CA LYS A 51 11.65 17.56 -13.47
C LYS A 51 12.91 17.61 -14.35
N HIS A 52 13.34 18.79 -14.79
CA HIS A 52 14.59 18.95 -15.56
C HIS A 52 15.83 18.53 -14.75
N LYS A 53 15.91 18.92 -13.48
CA LYS A 53 17.04 18.58 -12.60
C LYS A 53 17.15 17.08 -12.32
N ARG A 54 16.03 16.34 -12.29
CA ARG A 54 16.02 14.88 -12.19
C ARG A 54 16.37 14.20 -13.53
N ALA A 55 15.92 14.74 -14.65
CA ALA A 55 16.24 14.22 -15.99
C ALA A 55 17.73 14.39 -16.34
N GLU A 56 18.40 15.46 -15.90
CA GLU A 56 19.84 15.66 -16.12
C GLU A 56 20.73 14.63 -15.40
N VAL A 57 20.21 13.93 -14.38
CA VAL A 57 20.94 12.83 -13.72
C VAL A 57 20.80 11.50 -14.49
N ALA A 58 19.79 11.39 -15.36
CA ALA A 58 19.52 10.18 -16.15
C ALA A 58 20.14 10.21 -17.56
N ASP A 59 20.71 11.34 -18.00
CA ASP A 59 21.22 11.55 -19.37
C ASP A 59 22.76 11.63 -19.44
N ASP A 60 23.47 10.83 -18.64
CA ASP A 60 24.91 10.62 -18.85
C ASP A 60 25.15 9.36 -19.70
N GLY A 61 24.87 9.50 -21.01
CA GLY A 61 25.68 8.90 -22.06
C GLY A 61 25.67 7.39 -22.26
N ASN A 62 24.51 6.76 -22.50
CA ASN A 62 24.47 5.39 -23.05
C ASN A 62 23.70 5.30 -24.38
N GLU A 63 24.35 5.68 -25.49
CA GLU A 63 23.84 5.52 -26.87
C GLU A 63 23.80 4.06 -27.37
N ARG A 64 24.03 3.07 -26.50
CA ARG A 64 23.74 1.66 -26.79
C ARG A 64 22.59 1.24 -25.90
N GLY A 65 21.50 0.78 -26.52
CA GLY A 65 20.29 0.27 -25.87
C GLY A 65 20.48 -1.01 -25.06
N GLU A 66 21.48 -1.00 -24.19
CA GLU A 66 21.66 -1.91 -23.08
C GLU A 66 20.76 -1.38 -21.95
N LEU A 67 19.75 -2.18 -21.58
CA LEU A 67 18.84 -1.89 -20.49
C LEU A 67 19.67 -1.89 -19.19
N VAL A 68 20.21 -0.73 -18.82
CA VAL A 68 20.80 -0.54 -17.49
C VAL A 68 19.62 -0.52 -16.52
N SER A 69 19.51 -1.54 -15.67
CA SER A 69 18.58 -1.50 -14.55
C SER A 69 18.93 -0.27 -13.71
N ASN A 70 17.95 0.57 -13.41
CA ASN A 70 18.19 1.68 -12.51
C ASN A 70 18.47 1.10 -11.11
N ASP A 71 19.75 1.00 -10.74
CA ASP A 71 20.21 0.45 -9.45
C ASP A 71 19.65 1.20 -8.23
N MET A 72 19.00 2.34 -8.46
CA MET A 72 18.33 3.18 -7.45
C MET A 72 17.20 2.43 -6.72
N TYR A 73 16.52 1.49 -7.39
CA TYR A 73 15.40 0.76 -6.80
C TYR A 73 15.67 -0.73 -6.69
N MET A 74 16.42 -1.11 -5.66
CA MET A 74 16.62 -2.52 -5.35
C MET A 74 15.39 -3.08 -4.63
N THR A 75 14.99 -4.28 -5.02
CA THR A 75 13.93 -5.06 -4.38
C THR A 75 14.39 -6.49 -4.19
N THR A 76 13.97 -7.12 -3.11
CA THR A 76 14.24 -8.55 -2.86
C THR A 76 13.14 -9.46 -3.41
N HIS A 77 12.04 -8.90 -3.96
CA HIS A 77 10.91 -9.68 -4.44
C HIS A 77 10.58 -9.39 -5.91
N PRO A 78 10.49 -10.42 -6.78
CA PRO A 78 10.28 -10.22 -8.22
C PRO A 78 8.93 -9.59 -8.56
N MET A 79 7.93 -9.69 -7.68
CA MET A 79 6.60 -9.09 -7.87
C MET A 79 6.49 -7.63 -7.42
N ALA A 80 7.61 -6.99 -7.03
CA ALA A 80 7.64 -5.54 -6.82
C ALA A 80 7.62 -4.75 -8.14
N GLY A 81 8.02 -5.39 -9.25
CA GLY A 81 7.96 -4.83 -10.59
C GLY A 81 6.62 -5.13 -11.26
N HIS A 82 5.86 -4.09 -11.55
CA HIS A 82 4.51 -4.14 -12.11
C HIS A 82 4.51 -3.81 -13.59
N GLY A 83 3.77 -4.59 -14.38
CA GLY A 83 3.51 -4.26 -15.78
C GLY A 83 2.29 -3.35 -15.89
N LEU A 84 2.33 -2.36 -16.79
CA LEU A 84 1.12 -1.63 -17.16
C LEU A 84 0.19 -2.56 -17.97
N TYR A 85 -1.05 -2.71 -17.52
CA TYR A 85 -2.03 -3.56 -18.19
C TYR A 85 -2.94 -2.77 -19.13
N LYS A 86 -3.59 -1.71 -18.64
CA LYS A 86 -4.41 -0.81 -19.46
C LYS A 86 -4.43 0.61 -18.92
N THR A 87 -4.68 1.57 -19.81
CA THR A 87 -5.04 2.94 -19.44
C THR A 87 -6.52 3.17 -19.71
N PHE A 88 -7.17 3.96 -18.86
CA PHE A 88 -8.58 4.31 -19.04
C PHE A 88 -8.72 5.42 -20.11
N PRO A 89 -9.88 5.57 -20.77
CA PRO A 89 -10.05 6.46 -21.93
C PRO A 89 -9.68 7.93 -21.69
N LEU A 90 -9.76 8.41 -20.46
CA LEU A 90 -9.40 9.78 -20.09
C LEU A 90 -7.91 9.95 -19.72
N GLY A 91 -7.13 8.85 -19.73
CA GLY A 91 -5.70 8.84 -19.41
C GLY A 91 -5.39 9.16 -17.94
N ASP A 92 -6.42 9.22 -17.11
CA ASP A 92 -6.36 9.65 -15.73
C ASP A 92 -6.22 8.46 -14.77
N ARG A 93 -6.44 7.24 -15.26
CA ARG A 93 -6.26 5.99 -14.50
C ARG A 93 -5.45 4.96 -15.26
N ILE A 94 -4.72 4.15 -14.51
CA ILE A 94 -3.87 3.07 -14.99
C ILE A 94 -4.22 1.82 -14.21
N GLU A 95 -4.40 0.71 -14.91
CA GLU A 95 -4.45 -0.62 -14.29
C GLU A 95 -3.09 -1.29 -14.45
N LEU A 96 -2.59 -1.89 -13.38
CA LEU A 96 -1.39 -2.73 -13.39
C LEU A 96 -1.76 -4.21 -13.55
N ASN A 97 -0.78 -5.05 -13.85
CA ASN A 97 -0.95 -6.49 -14.07
C ASN A 97 -1.34 -7.29 -12.81
N ASP A 98 -1.36 -6.69 -11.63
CA ASP A 98 -1.91 -7.24 -10.38
C ASP A 98 -3.42 -6.89 -10.20
N GLY A 99 -3.98 -6.10 -11.11
CA GLY A 99 -5.38 -5.65 -11.12
C GLY A 99 -5.65 -4.41 -10.26
N SER A 100 -4.61 -3.77 -9.73
CA SER A 100 -4.72 -2.48 -9.04
C SER A 100 -4.98 -1.34 -10.01
N ILE A 101 -5.87 -0.41 -9.64
CA ILE A 101 -6.17 0.80 -10.42
C ILE A 101 -5.68 2.04 -9.67
N TRP A 102 -4.85 2.81 -10.36
CA TRP A 102 -4.19 4.00 -9.83
C TRP A 102 -4.64 5.23 -10.59
N GLN A 103 -5.08 6.26 -9.87
CA GLN A 103 -5.39 7.57 -10.43
C GLN A 103 -4.10 8.37 -10.56
N VAL A 104 -3.81 8.81 -11.78
CA VAL A 104 -2.78 9.79 -12.08
C VAL A 104 -3.21 11.14 -11.52
N TRP A 105 -2.38 11.73 -10.67
CA TRP A 105 -2.74 12.96 -9.98
C TRP A 105 -2.75 14.18 -10.91
N PHE A 106 -1.75 14.31 -11.77
CA PHE A 106 -1.66 15.41 -12.73
C PHE A 106 -2.12 14.97 -14.11
N SER A 107 -3.12 15.66 -14.66
CA SER A 107 -3.61 15.35 -16.00
C SER A 107 -2.52 15.43 -17.06
N SER A 108 -1.48 16.25 -16.89
CA SER A 108 -0.35 16.37 -17.81
C SER A 108 0.58 15.15 -17.85
N ASP A 109 0.57 14.30 -16.83
CA ASP A 109 1.43 13.10 -16.77
C ASP A 109 0.88 11.94 -17.63
N TRP A 110 -0.30 12.08 -18.24
CA TRP A 110 -0.91 11.06 -19.11
C TRP A 110 -0.03 10.66 -20.31
N GLU A 111 0.74 11.60 -20.86
CA GLU A 111 1.64 11.34 -22.01
C GLU A 111 2.81 10.43 -21.60
N ILE A 112 3.31 10.61 -20.38
CA ILE A 112 4.38 9.82 -19.79
C ILE A 112 3.90 8.37 -19.66
N VAL A 113 2.74 8.19 -19.02
CA VAL A 113 2.10 6.90 -18.82
C VAL A 113 1.81 6.18 -20.14
N ARG A 114 1.27 6.91 -21.14
CA ARG A 114 1.00 6.33 -22.46
C ARG A 114 2.27 5.80 -23.12
N ARG A 115 3.39 6.52 -22.97
CA ARG A 115 4.68 6.10 -23.52
C ARG A 115 5.23 4.87 -22.80
N TRP A 116 5.13 4.81 -21.46
CA TRP A 116 5.47 3.61 -20.70
C TRP A 116 4.68 2.38 -21.19
N MET A 117 3.37 2.55 -21.42
CA MET A 117 2.52 1.48 -21.95
C MET A 117 2.92 1.06 -23.38
N TYR A 118 3.20 2.03 -24.28
CA TYR A 118 3.64 1.73 -25.65
C TYR A 118 4.96 0.95 -25.69
N TRP A 119 5.82 1.16 -24.69
CA TRP A 119 7.13 0.55 -24.57
C TRP A 119 7.18 -0.69 -23.67
N ASN A 120 6.04 -1.09 -23.09
CA ASN A 120 5.94 -2.14 -22.08
C ASN A 120 6.98 -1.95 -20.97
N ASP A 121 7.07 -0.73 -20.43
CA ASP A 121 7.91 -0.46 -19.28
C ASP A 121 7.35 -1.21 -18.05
N GLN A 122 8.26 -1.62 -17.16
CA GLN A 122 7.89 -2.04 -15.82
C GLN A 122 7.97 -0.83 -14.90
N VAL A 123 7.03 -0.74 -13.97
CA VAL A 123 6.99 0.30 -12.94
C VAL A 123 7.09 -0.33 -11.57
N ILE A 124 7.58 0.43 -10.61
CA ILE A 124 7.49 0.10 -9.19
C ILE A 124 6.58 1.10 -8.50
N ILE A 125 5.99 0.67 -7.38
CA ILE A 125 5.23 1.52 -6.49
C ILE A 125 6.16 2.01 -5.39
N CYS A 126 6.28 3.32 -5.23
CA CYS A 126 7.02 3.95 -4.13
C CYS A 126 6.07 4.79 -3.28
N PRO A 127 6.32 4.92 -1.97
CA PRO A 127 5.56 5.86 -1.16
C PRO A 127 5.90 7.29 -1.57
N GLY A 128 4.89 8.16 -1.58
CA GLY A 128 5.09 9.59 -1.68
C GLY A 128 5.72 10.14 -0.40
N THR A 129 6.39 11.28 -0.51
CA THR A 129 6.84 12.05 0.64
C THR A 129 5.72 12.93 1.19
N ILE A 130 5.88 13.46 2.39
CA ILE A 130 4.95 14.43 2.99
C ILE A 130 4.76 15.72 2.17
N PHE A 131 5.61 15.95 1.16
CA PHE A 131 5.55 17.11 0.27
C PHE A 131 5.02 16.76 -1.13
N ASP A 132 4.80 15.48 -1.40
CA ASP A 132 4.21 15.05 -2.66
C ASP A 132 2.70 15.28 -2.65
N ALA A 133 2.16 15.47 -3.85
CA ALA A 133 0.75 15.75 -4.03
C ALA A 133 -0.13 14.49 -3.95
N ALA A 134 0.49 13.31 -3.95
CA ALA A 134 -0.15 12.02 -3.96
C ALA A 134 0.55 11.10 -2.96
N ASP A 135 -0.17 10.08 -2.46
CA ASP A 135 0.29 9.17 -1.44
C ASP A 135 1.35 8.19 -1.97
N TYR A 136 1.35 7.95 -3.28
CA TYR A 136 2.25 7.03 -3.96
C TYR A 136 2.81 7.61 -5.25
N LEU A 137 3.88 7.00 -5.72
CA LEU A 137 4.58 7.32 -6.95
C LEU A 137 4.75 6.03 -7.77
N LEU A 138 4.45 6.08 -9.06
CA LEU A 138 4.91 5.06 -10.01
C LEU A 138 6.23 5.51 -10.62
N VAL A 139 7.23 4.63 -10.63
CA VAL A 139 8.54 4.92 -11.21
C VAL A 139 8.85 3.91 -12.32
N SER A 140 9.09 4.39 -13.54
CA SER A 140 9.53 3.51 -14.64
C SER A 140 10.94 3.00 -14.36
N GLN A 141 11.08 1.68 -14.31
CA GLN A 141 12.37 1.01 -14.15
C GLN A 141 13.30 1.21 -15.35
N ARG A 142 12.74 1.59 -16.51
CA ARG A 142 13.51 1.86 -17.73
C ARG A 142 14.00 3.30 -17.81
N THR A 143 13.13 4.28 -17.55
CA THR A 143 13.45 5.70 -17.76
C THR A 143 13.74 6.46 -16.47
N GLY A 144 13.40 5.92 -15.30
CA GLY A 144 13.46 6.63 -14.03
C GLY A 144 12.43 7.76 -13.90
N GLU A 145 11.54 7.93 -14.88
CA GLU A 145 10.48 8.92 -14.82
C GLU A 145 9.49 8.55 -13.71
N VAL A 146 8.96 9.58 -13.02
CA VAL A 146 8.09 9.43 -11.84
C VAL A 146 6.73 10.06 -12.13
N VAL A 147 5.66 9.33 -11.82
CA VAL A 147 4.27 9.79 -11.95
C VAL A 147 3.57 9.65 -10.59
N PRO A 148 3.12 10.76 -9.98
CA PRO A 148 2.36 10.72 -8.72
C PRO A 148 0.97 10.11 -8.94
N VAL A 149 0.61 9.15 -8.08
CA VAL A 149 -0.63 8.39 -8.19
C VAL A 149 -1.26 8.12 -6.83
N ASN A 150 -2.57 7.89 -6.83
CA ASN A 150 -3.28 7.34 -5.68
C ASN A 150 -3.96 6.03 -6.07
N LEU A 151 -3.90 5.04 -5.17
CA LEU A 151 -4.69 3.82 -5.30
C LEU A 151 -6.16 4.18 -5.13
N VAL A 152 -6.98 3.88 -6.15
CA VAL A 152 -8.41 4.24 -6.14
C VAL A 152 -9.26 3.04 -5.77
N GLU A 153 -8.98 1.94 -6.44
CA GLU A 153 -9.79 0.75 -6.42
C GLU A 153 -8.95 -0.42 -6.93
N ILE A 154 -9.42 -1.61 -6.61
CA ILE A 154 -9.07 -2.81 -7.33
C ILE A 154 -10.17 -2.99 -8.35
N GLU A 155 -9.82 -3.33 -9.59
CA GLU A 155 -10.85 -3.94 -10.41
C GLU A 155 -11.18 -5.26 -9.71
N VAL A 156 -12.36 -5.27 -9.09
CA VAL A 156 -12.95 -6.42 -8.41
C VAL A 156 -13.28 -7.41 -9.52
N ILE A 157 -12.24 -8.09 -9.98
CA ILE A 157 -12.31 -9.23 -10.85
C ILE A 157 -12.73 -10.41 -9.96
N VAL A 158 -13.85 -10.25 -9.24
CA VAL A 158 -14.47 -11.30 -8.40
C VAL A 158 -15.19 -12.32 -9.29
N GLY A 159 -15.11 -12.16 -10.61
CA GLY A 159 -15.76 -13.05 -11.56
C GLY A 159 -14.95 -13.39 -12.81
N ASP A 160 -13.68 -12.99 -12.96
CA ASP A 160 -12.86 -13.50 -14.08
C ASP A 160 -12.02 -14.69 -13.61
N PRO A 161 -12.47 -15.94 -13.85
CA PRO A 161 -11.66 -17.12 -13.57
C PRO A 161 -10.40 -17.20 -14.46
N TYR A 162 -10.24 -16.29 -15.44
CA TYR A 162 -9.08 -16.19 -16.31
C TYR A 162 -8.12 -15.07 -15.92
N PHE A 163 -8.34 -14.39 -14.80
CA PHE A 163 -7.37 -13.42 -14.30
C PHE A 163 -6.05 -14.14 -13.98
N MET A 164 -5.08 -14.00 -14.89
CA MET A 164 -3.73 -14.55 -14.76
C MET A 164 -2.75 -13.51 -14.18
N GLY A 165 -3.28 -12.48 -13.52
CA GLY A 165 -2.48 -11.39 -12.98
C GLY A 165 -1.79 -11.74 -11.67
N GLN A 166 -0.86 -10.87 -11.28
CA GLN A 166 0.08 -11.05 -10.16
C GLN A 166 -0.52 -10.64 -8.81
N ARG A 167 -1.79 -10.98 -8.55
CA ARG A 167 -2.47 -10.58 -7.31
C ARG A 167 -1.94 -11.37 -6.12
N LEU A 168 -1.60 -10.63 -5.06
CA LEU A 168 -1.15 -11.17 -3.79
C LEU A 168 -2.20 -10.96 -2.71
N TRP A 169 -2.37 -11.95 -1.86
CA TRP A 169 -3.19 -11.83 -0.65
C TRP A 169 -2.50 -12.48 0.53
N ILE A 170 -2.88 -12.02 1.73
CA ILE A 170 -2.35 -12.53 2.98
C ILE A 170 -2.96 -13.92 3.25
N GLU A 171 -2.13 -14.96 3.28
CA GLU A 171 -2.54 -16.31 3.69
C GLU A 171 -2.46 -16.51 5.20
N ARG A 172 -1.50 -15.85 5.86
CA ARG A 172 -1.25 -16.00 7.29
C ARG A 172 -0.59 -14.75 7.86
N ILE A 173 -0.96 -14.43 9.10
CA ILE A 173 -0.30 -13.41 9.92
C ILE A 173 0.07 -14.08 11.24
N ASP A 174 1.35 -14.05 11.61
CA ASP A 174 1.84 -14.47 12.91
C ASP A 174 2.37 -13.25 13.67
N CYS A 175 1.84 -13.00 14.87
CA CYS A 175 2.33 -11.97 15.77
C CYS A 175 3.29 -12.62 16.78
N ILE A 176 4.57 -12.21 16.75
CA ILE A 176 5.63 -12.81 17.55
C ILE A 176 6.15 -11.77 18.53
N PHE A 177 6.24 -12.14 19.80
CA PHE A 177 6.84 -11.31 20.83
C PHE A 177 8.36 -11.58 20.89
N ASP A 178 9.17 -10.57 20.58
CA ASP A 178 10.62 -10.64 20.78
C ASP A 178 10.97 -10.26 22.23
N MET A 179 11.43 -11.24 23.00
CA MET A 179 11.85 -11.04 24.39
C MET A 179 13.11 -10.14 24.52
N ILE A 180 13.95 -10.06 23.48
CA ILE A 180 15.18 -9.27 23.51
C ILE A 180 14.86 -7.79 23.34
N CYS A 181 14.07 -7.46 22.32
CA CYS A 181 13.70 -6.08 22.02
C CYS A 181 12.47 -5.60 22.82
N GLY A 182 11.72 -6.52 23.43
CA GLY A 182 10.51 -6.20 24.19
C GLY A 182 9.36 -5.68 23.33
N CYS A 183 9.35 -6.00 22.03
CA CYS A 183 8.37 -5.53 21.06
C CYS A 183 7.71 -6.70 20.34
N TYR A 184 6.57 -6.43 19.70
CA TYR A 184 5.90 -7.36 18.80
C TYR A 184 6.31 -7.05 17.37
N PHE A 185 6.63 -8.09 16.60
CA PHE A 185 6.76 -8.01 15.15
C PHE A 185 5.75 -8.94 14.49
N TYR A 186 5.39 -8.60 13.26
CA TYR A 186 4.45 -9.38 12.47
C TYR A 186 5.21 -10.10 11.37
N GLU A 187 4.93 -11.38 11.23
CA GLU A 187 5.32 -12.16 10.07
C GLU A 187 4.08 -12.40 9.20
N ILE A 188 4.16 -11.98 7.94
CA ILE A 188 3.10 -12.13 6.96
C ILE A 188 3.54 -13.16 5.93
N ARG A 189 2.67 -14.14 5.65
CA ARG A 189 2.85 -15.07 4.53
C ARG A 189 1.85 -14.73 3.43
N LEU A 190 2.35 -14.59 2.20
CA LEU A 190 1.52 -14.38 1.02
C LEU A 190 1.24 -15.69 0.28
N ASN A 191 0.27 -15.66 -0.63
CA ASN A 191 -0.22 -16.79 -1.41
C ASN A 191 0.78 -17.36 -2.44
N ASP A 192 1.81 -16.59 -2.78
CA ASP A 192 2.93 -17.09 -3.57
C ASP A 192 3.94 -17.90 -2.73
N GLY A 193 3.72 -18.00 -1.41
CA GLY A 193 4.58 -18.71 -0.47
C GLY A 193 5.71 -17.86 0.13
N SER A 194 5.79 -16.57 -0.21
CA SER A 194 6.77 -15.64 0.37
C SER A 194 6.45 -15.31 1.84
N TYR A 195 7.50 -15.04 2.61
CA TYR A 195 7.43 -14.66 4.02
C TYR A 195 8.02 -13.27 4.21
N TRP A 196 7.33 -12.46 5.00
CA TRP A 196 7.60 -11.04 5.17
C TRP A 196 7.67 -10.69 6.64
N GLU A 197 8.82 -10.23 7.09
CA GLU A 197 8.99 -9.70 8.44
C GLU A 197 8.72 -8.20 8.40
N VAL A 198 7.65 -7.77 9.07
CA VAL A 198 7.24 -6.36 9.12
C VAL A 198 8.06 -5.60 10.15
N ASP A 199 8.51 -4.41 9.78
CA ASP A 199 9.22 -3.51 10.69
C ASP A 199 8.33 -3.20 11.91
N THR A 200 8.92 -3.33 13.10
CA THR A 200 8.25 -3.04 14.37
C THR A 200 7.61 -1.65 14.45
N ARG A 201 8.14 -0.67 13.71
CA ARG A 201 7.60 0.70 13.59
C ARG A 201 6.23 0.74 12.96
N ASP A 202 5.91 -0.22 12.10
CA ASP A 202 4.64 -0.32 11.39
C ASP A 202 3.69 -1.34 12.02
N SER A 203 4.01 -1.81 13.22
CA SER A 203 3.21 -2.80 13.97
C SER A 203 1.75 -2.39 14.16
N TYR A 204 1.46 -1.09 14.27
CA TYR A 204 0.08 -0.59 14.33
C TYR A 204 -0.66 -0.86 13.01
N ILE A 205 -0.08 -0.47 11.88
CA ILE A 205 -0.68 -0.67 10.55
C ILE A 205 -0.83 -2.18 10.27
N ALA A 206 0.20 -2.97 10.58
CA ALA A 206 0.17 -4.42 10.43
C ALA A 206 -0.94 -5.08 11.27
N SER A 207 -1.25 -4.53 12.45
CA SER A 207 -2.34 -5.05 13.30
C SER A 207 -3.74 -4.85 12.71
N LEU A 208 -3.88 -3.98 11.71
CA LEU A 208 -5.14 -3.73 10.99
C LEU A 208 -5.33 -4.69 9.80
N MET A 209 -4.26 -5.36 9.36
CA MET A 209 -4.31 -6.33 8.25
C MET A 209 -4.93 -7.66 8.71
N CYS A 210 -5.64 -8.32 7.81
CA CYS A 210 -6.32 -9.59 8.03
C CYS A 210 -5.94 -10.64 6.97
N VAL A 211 -6.10 -11.91 7.33
CA VAL A 211 -5.98 -13.02 6.35
C VAL A 211 -7.06 -12.86 5.28
N GLY A 212 -6.65 -12.94 4.02
CA GLY A 212 -7.48 -12.70 2.84
C GLY A 212 -7.39 -11.27 2.28
N ASP A 213 -6.79 -10.34 3.01
CA ASP A 213 -6.59 -8.97 2.50
C ASP A 213 -5.60 -8.96 1.33
N ILE A 214 -5.88 -8.09 0.37
CA ILE A 214 -5.05 -7.89 -0.83
C ILE A 214 -3.93 -6.91 -0.50
N VAL A 215 -2.73 -7.25 -0.94
CA VAL A 215 -1.54 -6.42 -0.80
C VAL A 215 -0.82 -6.25 -2.13
N PHE A 216 -0.14 -5.12 -2.28
CA PHE A 216 0.75 -4.85 -3.40
C PHE A 216 2.16 -4.65 -2.89
N ILE A 217 3.16 -5.12 -3.64
CA ILE A 217 4.56 -4.95 -3.26
C ILE A 217 5.08 -3.68 -3.92
N GLY A 218 5.60 -2.77 -3.11
CA GLY A 218 6.35 -1.60 -3.55
C GLY A 218 7.78 -1.61 -3.03
N VAL A 219 8.48 -0.51 -3.28
CA VAL A 219 9.85 -0.26 -2.82
C VAL A 219 9.89 1.11 -2.15
N ASP A 220 10.46 1.18 -0.96
CA ASP A 220 10.79 2.44 -0.30
C ASP A 220 12.30 2.71 -0.34
N GLU A 221 12.66 3.89 -0.83
CA GLU A 221 14.04 4.35 -1.00
C GLU A 221 14.44 5.41 0.04
N HIS A 222 13.66 5.62 1.10
CA HIS A 222 13.92 6.71 2.03
C HIS A 222 15.28 6.61 2.76
N PHE A 223 16.12 7.63 2.49
CA PHE A 223 17.25 8.14 3.28
C PHE A 223 18.13 7.11 4.01
N GLY A 224 18.95 6.40 3.24
CA GLY A 224 20.16 5.75 3.74
C GLY A 224 19.97 4.43 4.48
N SER A 225 18.76 3.87 4.46
CA SER A 225 18.54 2.46 4.78
C SER A 225 18.67 1.60 3.53
N PRO A 226 19.04 0.31 3.65
CA PRO A 226 18.93 -0.63 2.54
C PRO A 226 17.47 -0.64 2.05
N SER A 227 17.29 -0.62 0.73
CA SER A 227 16.00 -0.54 0.04
C SER A 227 14.99 -1.53 0.65
N TYR A 228 14.03 -0.99 1.42
CA TYR A 228 12.95 -1.81 1.97
C TYR A 228 11.94 -2.06 0.87
N ASN A 229 11.37 -3.25 0.86
CA ASN A 229 10.09 -3.39 0.20
C ASN A 229 9.01 -2.84 1.12
N ILE A 230 7.90 -2.48 0.52
CA ILE A 230 6.68 -2.15 1.26
C ILE A 230 5.55 -3.08 0.83
N LEU A 231 4.68 -3.43 1.78
CA LEU A 231 3.40 -4.07 1.50
C LEU A 231 2.30 -3.02 1.62
N VAL A 232 1.77 -2.59 0.48
CA VAL A 232 0.66 -1.63 0.38
C VAL A 232 -0.64 -2.40 0.60
N HIS A 233 -1.37 -2.04 1.65
CA HIS A 233 -2.64 -2.65 2.01
C HIS A 233 -3.78 -2.03 1.21
N PHE A 234 -4.50 -2.84 0.45
CA PHE A 234 -5.59 -2.35 -0.40
C PHE A 234 -6.72 -1.67 0.40
N ASN A 235 -7.14 -2.22 1.54
CA ASN A 235 -8.31 -1.71 2.25
C ASN A 235 -8.04 -0.41 3.01
N THR A 236 -6.85 -0.26 3.60
CA THR A 236 -6.50 0.95 4.36
C THR A 236 -5.77 1.99 3.53
N LEU A 237 -5.25 1.61 2.35
CA LEU A 237 -4.38 2.43 1.50
C LEU A 237 -3.08 2.86 2.19
N GLU A 238 -2.75 2.24 3.33
CA GLU A 238 -1.49 2.41 4.06
C GLU A 238 -0.50 1.32 3.64
N TYR A 239 0.77 1.49 3.97
CA TYR A 239 1.79 0.49 3.72
C TYR A 239 2.60 0.17 4.98
N VAL A 240 3.23 -0.99 4.99
CA VAL A 240 4.23 -1.37 5.99
C VAL A 240 5.57 -1.66 5.31
N HIS A 241 6.67 -1.29 5.95
CA HIS A 241 8.00 -1.72 5.55
C HIS A 241 8.17 -3.18 5.96
N ALA A 242 8.67 -4.00 5.02
CA ALA A 242 8.86 -5.42 5.28
C ALA A 242 10.03 -6.01 4.51
N ASP A 243 10.73 -6.93 5.16
CA ASP A 243 11.79 -7.71 4.55
C ASP A 243 11.26 -9.06 4.08
N CYS A 244 11.46 -9.35 2.79
CA CYS A 244 11.16 -10.69 2.27
C CYS A 244 12.27 -11.65 2.72
N VAL A 245 11.91 -12.60 3.59
CA VAL A 245 12.85 -13.57 4.17
C VAL A 245 12.74 -14.93 3.48
N ALA A 246 13.89 -15.53 3.14
CA ALA A 246 13.93 -16.88 2.59
C ALA A 246 13.74 -17.91 3.71
N ARG A 247 12.89 -18.92 3.48
CA ARG A 247 12.65 -20.04 4.40
C ARG A 247 12.78 -21.40 3.72
#